data_AF-A0A966ARW8-F1
#
_entry.id   AF-A0A966ARW8-F1
#
_cell.length_a   1.000
_cell.length_b   1.000
_cell.length_c   1.000
_cell.angle_alpha   90.00
_cell.angle_beta   90.00
_cell.angle_gamma   90.00
#
_symmetry.space_group_name_H-M   'P 1'
#
loop_
_entity.id
_entity.type
_entity.pdbx_description
1 polymer ?
#
loop_
_entity_poly.entity_id
_entity_poly.type
_entity_poly.pdbx_seq_one_letter_code
_entity_poly.pdbx_strand_id
1 'polypeptide(L)' 'MSRLGNRPLSIPAGVSVAVSGDEVNVKGPKGELLLPVHPEI' A
#
# COMPACT_ATOMS: atom_id res chain seq x y z
N MET A 1 -8.75 9.63 -16.49
CA MET A 1 -8.83 9.42 -15.02
C MET A 1 -9.18 7.97 -14.74
N SER A 2 -8.24 7.22 -14.16
CA SER A 2 -8.41 5.80 -13.86
C SER A 2 -9.38 5.61 -12.69
N ARG A 3 -10.42 4.78 -12.88
CA ARG A 3 -11.46 4.50 -11.87
C ARG A 3 -10.98 3.58 -10.74
N LEU A 4 -9.77 3.01 -10.84
CA LEU A 4 -9.23 2.05 -9.87
C LEU A 4 -8.26 2.71 -8.87
N GLY A 5 -7.37 3.60 -9.35
CA GLY A 5 -6.41 4.30 -8.49
C GLY A 5 -7.05 5.28 -7.49
N ASN A 6 -8.19 5.88 -7.86
CA ASN A 6 -8.94 6.78 -6.97
C ASN A 6 -9.91 6.05 -6.03
N ARG A 7 -9.90 4.71 -5.96
CA ARG A 7 -10.78 3.99 -5.03
C ARG A 7 -10.16 3.98 -3.64
N PRO A 8 -10.81 4.60 -2.63
CA PRO A 8 -10.34 4.49 -1.26
C PRO A 8 -10.50 3.03 -0.81
N LEU A 9 -9.39 2.42 -0.37
CA LEU A 9 -9.39 1.11 0.26
C LEU A 9 -9.36 1.31 1.78
N SER A 10 -10.32 0.72 2.48
CA SER A 10 -10.34 0.72 3.94
C SER A 10 -9.25 -0.20 4.48
N ILE A 11 -8.31 0.36 5.23
CA ILE A 11 -7.26 -0.41 5.89
C ILE A 11 -7.87 -1.09 7.13
N PRO A 12 -7.83 -2.43 7.22
CA PRO A 12 -8.38 -3.15 8.37
C PRO A 12 -7.53 -2.91 9.63
N ALA A 13 -8.16 -2.97 10.80
CA ALA A 13 -7.49 -2.80 12.08
C ALA A 13 -6.38 -3.85 12.27
N GLY A 14 -5.16 -3.40 12.57
CA GLY A 14 -3.98 -4.25 12.72
C GLY A 14 -3.08 -4.34 11.49
N VAL A 15 -3.38 -3.56 10.43
CA VAL A 15 -2.47 -3.38 9.28
C VAL A 15 -1.86 -1.99 9.34
N SER A 16 -0.53 -1.93 9.41
CA SER A 16 0.25 -0.70 9.34
C SER A 16 0.87 -0.57 7.95
N VAL A 17 0.56 0.52 7.25
CA VAL A 17 1.10 0.81 5.92
C VAL A 17 2.08 1.96 6.05
N ALA A 18 3.34 1.72 5.68
CA ALA A 18 4.38 2.74 5.59
C ALA A 18 4.71 2.97 4.11
N VAL A 19 4.62 4.22 3.66
CA VAL A 19 4.96 4.62 2.30
C VAL A 19 6.27 5.38 2.36
N SER A 20 7.32 4.82 1.78
CA SER A 20 8.66 5.37 1.71
C SER A 20 9.01 5.65 0.26
N GLY A 21 8.53 6.78 -0.29
CA GLY A 21 8.84 7.26 -1.64
C GLY A 21 8.46 6.29 -2.76
N ASP A 22 9.33 5.31 -2.99
CA ASP A 22 9.26 4.29 -4.03
C ASP A 22 8.87 2.90 -3.49
N GLU A 23 8.69 2.75 -2.17
CA GLU A 23 8.36 1.47 -1.54
C GLU A 23 7.17 1.58 -0.59
N VAL A 24 6.24 0.64 -0.70
CA VAL A 24 5.13 0.48 0.25
C VAL A 24 5.38 -0.76 1.08
N ASN A 25 5.53 -0.56 2.39
CA ASN A 25 5.70 -1.63 3.35
C ASN A 25 4.41 -1.82 4.14
N VAL A 26 3.79 -3.00 3.98
CA VAL A 26 2.54 -3.37 4.63
C VAL A 26 2.84 -4.41 5.71
N LYS A 27 2.72 -4.01 6.97
CA LYS A 27 2.81 -4.93 8.11
C LYS A 27 1.41 -5.33 8.55
N GLY A 28 1.13 -6.63 8.52
CA GLY A 28 -0.17 -7.16 8.94
C GLY A 28 -0.03 -8.38 9.86
N PRO A 29 -1.16 -8.91 10.37
CA PRO A 29 -1.17 -10.05 11.28
C PRO A 29 -0.64 -11.35 10.65
N LYS A 30 -0.52 -11.39 9.32
CA LYS A 30 -0.03 -12.55 8.54
C LYS A 30 1.42 -12.40 8.05
N GLY A 31 2.11 -11.31 8.37
CA GLY A 31 3.48 -11.05 7.93
C GLY A 31 3.68 -9.63 7.40
N GLU A 32 4.88 -9.38 6.87
CA GLU A 32 5.28 -8.11 6.25
C GLU A 32 5.35 -8.30 4.73
N LEU A 33 4.87 -7.32 3.98
CA LEU A 33 4.85 -7.34 2.52
C LEU A 33 5.47 -6.04 2.01
N LEU A 34 6.56 -6.18 1.25
CA LEU A 34 7.28 -5.08 0.61
C LEU A 34 6.91 -5.06 -0.86
N LEU A 35 6.27 -3.98 -1.30
CA LEU A 35 5.90 -3.74 -2.70
C LEU A 35 6.66 -2.52 -3.21
N PRO A 36 7.63 -2.69 -4.14
CA PRO A 36 8.22 -1.56 -4.84
C PRO A 36 7.17 -0.97 -5.79
N VAL A 37 6.91 0.32 -5.64
CA VAL A 37 5.96 1.07 -6.46
C VAL A 37 6.72 1.63 -7.65
N HIS A 38 6.21 1.41 -8.86
CA HIS A 38 6.86 1.93 -10.06
C HIS A 38 6.64 3.45 -10.16
N PRO A 39 7.69 4.28 -10.33
CA PRO A 39 7.61 5.74 -10.26
C PRO A 39 6.91 6.41 -11.47
N GLU A 40 6.31 5.65 -12.40
CA GLU A 40 5.65 6.17 -13.61
C GLU A 40 4.12 6.01 -13.60
N ILE A 41 3.47 6.14 -12.43
CA ILE A 41 2.00 6.14 -12.31
C ILE A 41 1.53 7.33 -11.49
#